data_AF-A0A961ICU7-F1
#
_entry.id   AF-A0A961ICU7-F1
#
_cell.length_a   1.000
_cell.length_b   1.000
_cell.length_c   1.000
_cell.angle_alpha   90.00
_cell.angle_beta   90.00
_cell.angle_gamma   90.00
#
_symmetry.space_group_name_H-M   'P 1'
#
loop_
_entity.id
_entity.type
_entity.pdbx_description
1 polymer ?
#
loop_
_entity_poly.entity_id
_entity_poly.type
_entity_poly.pdbx_seq_one_letter_code
_entity_poly.pdbx_strand_id
1 'polypeptide(L)'
;MRSSLIYAVIIAMALLLPTILHAQPRSTTTERSGSIEDPDMESPLDQNDHEKLALLEISNRILELLTANELDMVYNQYFSDALKAELSFADLRSMYATLIASCGRIESYRPMQWYFIRATAENAQDIASLKIVHHEKALIYYEFTFNRDEPTKLIGFWMHVKEIYEEVKPSKYDESAPKK
;
A
#
# COMPACT_ATOMS: atom_id res chain seq x y z
N MET A 1 -31.24 81.71 2.97
CA MET A 1 -31.70 80.32 2.77
C MET A 1 -30.51 79.55 2.20
N ARG A 2 -29.57 78.97 2.97
CA ARG A 2 -29.62 77.84 3.92
C ARG A 2 -30.42 76.62 3.43
N SER A 3 -29.77 75.46 3.61
CA SER A 3 -30.20 74.06 3.41
C SER A 3 -29.66 73.42 2.11
N SER A 4 -28.47 72.78 2.10
CA SER A 4 -28.10 71.46 2.67
C SER A 4 -28.78 70.27 1.96
N LEU A 5 -28.00 69.47 1.22
CA LEU A 5 -28.19 68.01 0.98
C LEU A 5 -26.92 67.52 0.25
N ILE A 6 -25.89 66.98 0.92
CA ILE A 6 -25.75 65.60 1.46
C ILE A 6 -25.64 64.54 0.36
N TYR A 7 -24.38 64.12 0.13
CA TYR A 7 -23.84 62.79 -0.20
C TYR A 7 -24.53 61.89 -1.25
N ALA A 8 -23.74 61.47 -2.25
CA ALA A 8 -23.53 60.04 -2.53
C ALA A 8 -22.28 59.86 -3.41
N VAL A 9 -21.12 59.71 -2.78
CA VAL A 9 -19.97 59.03 -3.40
C VAL A 9 -20.36 57.55 -3.45
N ILE A 10 -20.65 57.02 -4.64
CA ILE A 10 -20.82 55.58 -4.83
C ILE A 10 -19.42 54.97 -4.78
N ILE A 11 -18.99 54.61 -3.57
CA ILE A 11 -17.87 53.68 -3.39
C ILE A 11 -18.42 52.31 -3.79
N ALA A 12 -18.09 51.86 -4.99
CA ALA A 12 -18.27 50.47 -5.40
C ALA A 12 -17.30 49.61 -4.57
N MET A 13 -17.71 49.24 -3.37
CA MET A 13 -16.96 48.31 -2.53
C MET A 13 -17.23 46.89 -3.03
N ALA A 14 -16.21 46.30 -3.62
CA ALA A 14 -16.20 44.94 -4.11
C ALA A 14 -16.58 43.95 -3.00
N LEU A 15 -17.67 43.22 -3.18
CA LEU A 15 -17.91 41.94 -2.51
C LEU A 15 -17.34 40.83 -3.40
N LEU A 16 -16.01 40.76 -3.46
CA LEU A 16 -15.32 39.53 -3.83
C LEU A 16 -15.48 38.59 -2.63
N LEU A 17 -16.54 37.80 -2.63
CA LEU A 17 -16.63 36.63 -1.77
C LEU A 17 -15.41 35.75 -2.09
N PRO A 18 -14.49 35.48 -1.14
CA PRO A 18 -13.57 34.39 -1.33
C PRO A 18 -14.43 33.12 -1.36
N THR A 19 -14.61 32.54 -2.54
CA THR A 19 -14.99 31.14 -2.64
C THR A 19 -13.81 30.37 -2.06
N ILE A 20 -13.83 30.19 -0.74
CA ILE A 20 -13.04 29.17 -0.08
C ILE A 20 -13.61 27.88 -0.61
N LEU A 21 -13.00 27.38 -1.69
CA LEU A 21 -13.11 26.00 -2.11
C LEU A 21 -12.73 25.21 -0.86
N HIS A 22 -13.71 24.71 -0.12
CA HIS A 22 -13.48 23.81 0.99
C HIS A 22 -12.96 22.53 0.36
N ALA A 23 -11.64 22.42 0.22
CA ALA A 23 -11.00 21.13 0.05
C ALA A 23 -11.35 20.34 1.32
N GLN A 24 -12.36 19.48 1.22
CA GLN A 24 -12.71 18.55 2.30
C GLN A 24 -11.44 17.80 2.69
N PRO A 25 -11.07 17.77 3.98
CA PRO A 25 -9.88 17.05 4.40
C PRO A 25 -10.05 15.56 4.06
N ARG A 26 -9.09 15.01 3.32
CA ARG A 26 -9.04 13.57 3.03
C ARG A 26 -8.86 12.81 4.35
N SER A 27 -9.90 12.16 4.85
CA SER A 27 -9.77 11.23 5.96
C SER A 27 -9.24 9.89 5.46
N THR A 28 -8.47 9.20 6.30
CA THR A 28 -7.99 7.85 6.03
C THR A 28 -8.38 6.99 7.22
N THR A 29 -9.02 5.85 6.99
CA THR A 29 -9.29 4.86 8.04
C THR A 29 -8.34 3.68 7.88
N THR A 30 -7.86 3.16 9.00
CA THR A 30 -6.91 2.04 9.04
C THR A 30 -7.39 0.99 10.01
N GLU A 31 -7.30 -0.27 9.60
CA GLU A 31 -7.67 -1.43 10.41
C GLU A 31 -6.61 -2.53 10.20
N ARG A 32 -6.19 -3.21 11.27
CA ARG A 32 -5.14 -4.24 11.20
C ARG A 32 -5.33 -5.34 12.24
N SER A 33 -4.81 -6.53 11.93
CA SER A 33 -4.82 -7.69 12.82
C SER A 33 -3.88 -7.54 14.03
N GLY A 34 -2.78 -6.80 13.89
CA GLY A 34 -1.76 -6.60 14.90
C GLY A 34 -1.67 -5.18 15.48
N SER A 35 -0.75 -5.00 16.42
CA SER A 35 -0.44 -3.69 17.02
C SER A 35 0.61 -2.94 16.21
N ILE A 36 1.08 -1.79 16.70
CA ILE A 36 2.24 -1.11 16.08
C ILE A 36 3.53 -1.86 16.44
N GLU A 37 3.57 -2.39 17.66
CA GLU A 37 4.70 -3.09 18.26
C GLU A 37 4.83 -4.52 17.71
N ASP A 38 3.72 -5.15 17.34
CA ASP A 38 3.64 -6.46 16.71
C ASP A 38 2.71 -6.43 15.49
N PRO A 39 3.20 -5.93 14.34
CA PRO A 39 2.38 -5.74 13.14
C PRO A 39 2.17 -7.03 12.34
N ASP A 40 2.95 -8.09 12.58
CA ASP A 40 2.87 -9.38 11.89
C ASP A 40 1.84 -10.35 12.53
N MET A 41 1.18 -9.91 13.61
CA MET A 41 0.21 -10.74 14.32
C MET A 41 -0.95 -11.18 13.41
N GLU A 42 -1.35 -12.45 13.52
CA GLU A 42 -2.55 -12.98 12.90
C GLU A 42 -3.80 -12.71 13.75
N SER A 43 -4.90 -12.38 13.10
CA SER A 43 -6.21 -12.29 13.75
C SER A 43 -7.30 -12.68 12.77
N PRO A 44 -8.32 -13.46 13.19
CA PRO A 44 -9.47 -13.70 12.34
C PRO A 44 -10.16 -12.37 11.98
N LEU A 45 -10.55 -12.24 10.71
CA LEU A 45 -11.55 -11.26 10.29
C LEU A 45 -12.94 -11.75 10.68
N ASP A 46 -13.86 -10.81 10.90
CA ASP A 46 -15.28 -11.12 11.00
C ASP A 46 -15.71 -11.85 9.73
N GLN A 47 -16.32 -13.03 9.89
CA GLN A 47 -16.81 -13.85 8.78
C GLN A 47 -17.91 -13.17 7.95
N ASN A 48 -18.52 -12.12 8.52
CA ASN A 48 -19.52 -11.30 7.84
C ASN A 48 -18.89 -10.13 7.05
N ASP A 49 -17.59 -9.84 7.21
CA ASP A 49 -16.87 -8.81 6.44
C ASP A 49 -16.34 -9.40 5.12
N HIS A 50 -17.28 -9.78 4.24
CA HIS A 50 -16.98 -10.46 2.97
C HIS A 50 -16.03 -9.67 2.06
N GLU A 51 -16.06 -8.34 2.12
CA GLU A 51 -15.18 -7.48 1.32
C GLU A 51 -13.72 -7.68 1.75
N LYS A 52 -13.41 -7.52 3.05
CA LYS A 52 -12.04 -7.69 3.54
C LYS A 52 -11.54 -9.12 3.42
N LEU A 53 -12.42 -10.11 3.61
CA LEU A 53 -12.07 -11.52 3.41
C LEU A 53 -11.62 -11.78 1.98
N ALA A 54 -12.39 -11.32 0.99
CA ALA A 54 -12.03 -11.47 -0.42
C ALA A 54 -10.69 -10.77 -0.75
N LEU A 55 -10.49 -9.55 -0.24
CA LEU A 55 -9.24 -8.81 -0.46
C LEU A 55 -8.02 -9.52 0.18
N LEU A 56 -8.20 -10.10 1.36
CA LEU A 56 -7.16 -10.89 2.04
C LEU A 56 -6.82 -12.15 1.23
N GLU A 57 -7.84 -12.88 0.77
CA GLU A 57 -7.67 -14.08 -0.05
C GLU A 57 -6.92 -13.78 -1.35
N ILE A 58 -7.30 -12.70 -2.04
CA ILE A 58 -6.63 -12.27 -3.27
C ILE A 58 -5.18 -11.86 -2.99
N SER A 59 -4.93 -11.09 -1.93
CA SER A 59 -3.58 -10.67 -1.53
C SER A 59 -2.69 -11.88 -1.24
N ASN A 60 -3.20 -12.86 -0.49
CA ASN A 60 -2.49 -14.10 -0.20
C ASN A 60 -2.23 -14.90 -1.50
N ARG A 61 -3.23 -14.99 -2.39
CA ARG A 61 -3.08 -15.70 -3.65
C ARG A 61 -2.02 -15.08 -4.56
N ILE A 62 -1.93 -13.75 -4.60
CA ILE A 62 -0.85 -13.07 -5.32
C ILE A 62 0.51 -13.43 -4.73
N LEU A 63 0.67 -13.44 -3.40
CA LEU A 63 1.92 -13.85 -2.74
C LEU A 63 2.29 -15.30 -3.03
N GLU A 64 1.32 -16.22 -3.08
CA GLU A 64 1.56 -17.61 -3.50
C GLU A 64 2.13 -17.68 -4.92
N LEU A 65 1.56 -16.93 -5.86
CA LEU A 65 2.03 -16.89 -7.25
C LEU A 65 3.42 -16.25 -7.36
N LEU A 66 3.69 -15.18 -6.61
CA LEU A 66 5.03 -14.58 -6.53
C LEU A 66 6.05 -15.58 -5.98
N THR A 67 5.69 -16.34 -4.94
CA THR A 67 6.54 -17.39 -4.34
C THR A 67 6.84 -18.50 -5.33
N ALA A 68 5.85 -18.89 -6.14
CA ALA A 68 5.97 -19.85 -7.24
C ALA A 68 6.65 -19.27 -8.49
N ASN A 69 6.97 -17.97 -8.51
CA ASN A 69 7.52 -17.24 -9.66
C ASN A 69 6.61 -17.26 -10.91
N GLU A 70 5.30 -17.33 -10.70
CA GLU A 70 4.24 -17.30 -11.73
C GLU A 70 3.81 -15.86 -12.03
N LEU A 71 4.77 -15.02 -12.44
CA LEU A 71 4.55 -13.57 -12.61
C LEU A 71 3.54 -13.24 -13.72
N ASP A 72 3.47 -14.06 -14.76
CA ASP A 72 2.49 -13.89 -15.85
C ASP A 72 1.06 -14.08 -15.33
N MET A 73 0.84 -14.99 -14.38
CA MET A 73 -0.45 -15.15 -13.73
C MET A 73 -0.81 -13.92 -12.89
N VAL A 74 0.14 -13.41 -12.10
CA VAL A 74 -0.06 -12.17 -11.33
C VAL A 74 -0.48 -11.03 -12.26
N TYR A 75 0.28 -10.81 -13.32
CA TYR A 75 0.04 -9.74 -14.29
C TYR A 75 -1.29 -9.90 -15.03
N ASN A 76 -1.55 -11.08 -15.59
CA ASN A 76 -2.72 -11.26 -16.45
C ASN A 76 -4.02 -11.34 -15.65
N GLN A 77 -4.00 -12.00 -14.49
CA GLN A 77 -5.21 -12.27 -13.70
C GLN A 77 -5.55 -11.15 -12.73
N TYR A 78 -4.56 -10.48 -12.14
CA TYR A 78 -4.83 -9.53 -11.05
C TYR A 78 -4.59 -8.07 -11.44
N PHE A 79 -3.80 -7.73 -12.46
CA PHE A 79 -3.66 -6.32 -12.82
C PHE A 79 -4.87 -5.85 -13.63
N SER A 80 -5.42 -4.69 -13.24
CA SER A 80 -6.41 -3.96 -14.05
C SER A 80 -5.79 -3.47 -15.36
N ASP A 81 -6.63 -3.16 -16.35
CA ASP A 81 -6.16 -2.57 -17.61
C ASP A 81 -5.49 -1.21 -17.40
N ALA A 82 -5.97 -0.43 -16.42
CA ALA A 82 -5.34 0.83 -16.04
C ALA A 82 -3.92 0.61 -15.50
N LEU A 83 -3.73 -0.34 -14.58
CA LEU A 83 -2.40 -0.66 -14.05
C LEU A 83 -1.47 -1.22 -15.14
N LYS A 84 -1.98 -2.05 -16.05
CA LYS A 84 -1.21 -2.57 -17.21
C LYS A 84 -0.78 -1.47 -18.18
N ALA A 85 -1.50 -0.36 -18.26
CA ALA A 85 -1.13 0.79 -19.08
C ALA A 85 0.06 1.57 -18.48
N GLU A 86 0.23 1.51 -17.15
CA GLU A 86 1.30 2.20 -16.43
C GLU A 86 2.52 1.31 -16.17
N LEU A 87 2.30 0.02 -15.94
CA LEU A 87 3.32 -0.96 -15.57
C LEU A 87 3.26 -2.15 -16.51
N SER A 88 4.25 -2.29 -17.39
CA SER A 88 4.27 -3.41 -18.33
C SER A 88 4.71 -4.72 -17.64
N PHE A 89 4.43 -5.85 -18.29
CA PHE A 89 4.92 -7.15 -17.80
C PHE A 89 6.46 -7.20 -17.70
N ALA A 90 7.16 -6.53 -18.62
CA ALA A 90 8.62 -6.46 -18.60
C ALA A 90 9.12 -5.68 -17.37
N ASP A 91 8.43 -4.60 -17.01
CA ASP A 91 8.75 -3.80 -15.82
C ASP A 91 8.49 -4.58 -14.55
N LEU A 92 7.34 -5.26 -14.44
CA LEU A 92 7.04 -6.15 -13.30
C LEU A 92 8.14 -7.21 -13.13
N ARG A 93 8.53 -7.89 -14.22
CA ARG A 93 9.59 -8.90 -14.19
C ARG A 93 10.92 -8.31 -13.74
N SER A 94 11.27 -7.12 -14.24
CA SER A 94 12.50 -6.41 -13.89
C SER A 94 12.51 -6.03 -12.41
N MET A 95 11.44 -5.39 -11.93
CA MET A 95 11.26 -5.01 -10.53
C MET A 95 11.36 -6.21 -9.59
N TYR A 96 10.67 -7.31 -9.91
CA TYR A 96 10.71 -8.51 -9.08
C TYR A 96 12.09 -9.17 -9.11
N ALA A 97 12.75 -9.25 -10.27
CA ALA A 97 14.12 -9.77 -10.35
C ALA A 97 15.11 -8.94 -9.50
N THR A 98 15.01 -7.61 -9.53
CA THR A 98 15.82 -6.72 -8.68
C THR A 98 15.52 -6.95 -7.19
N LEU A 99 14.25 -7.14 -6.84
CA LEU A 99 13.85 -7.45 -5.47
C LEU A 99 14.51 -8.74 -4.99
N ILE A 100 14.36 -9.84 -5.75
CA ILE A 100 14.92 -11.15 -5.38
C ILE A 100 16.45 -11.10 -5.31
N ALA A 101 17.11 -10.39 -6.23
CA ALA A 101 18.55 -10.23 -6.19
C ALA A 101 19.05 -9.49 -4.94
N SER A 102 18.26 -8.55 -4.42
CA SER A 102 18.66 -7.69 -3.29
C SER A 102 18.23 -8.26 -1.93
N CYS A 103 17.02 -8.82 -1.87
CA CYS A 103 16.34 -9.22 -0.64
C CYS A 103 16.22 -10.74 -0.49
N GLY A 104 16.52 -11.50 -1.54
CA GLY A 104 16.29 -12.94 -1.59
C GLY A 104 14.85 -13.33 -1.87
N ARG A 105 14.58 -14.63 -1.87
CA ARG A 105 13.24 -15.20 -2.11
C ARG A 105 12.30 -14.95 -0.94
N ILE A 106 10.99 -14.97 -1.21
CA ILE A 106 9.97 -15.03 -0.17
C ILE A 106 10.17 -16.33 0.62
N GLU A 107 10.38 -16.22 1.93
CA GLU A 107 10.47 -17.36 2.85
C GLU A 107 9.12 -17.66 3.51
N SER A 108 8.46 -16.61 4.01
CA SER A 108 7.20 -16.77 4.72
C SER A 108 6.39 -15.48 4.77
N TYR A 109 5.08 -15.65 4.99
CA TYR A 109 4.15 -14.61 5.39
C TYR A 109 3.03 -15.27 6.18
N ARG A 110 2.28 -14.46 6.92
CA ARG A 110 1.15 -14.91 7.74
C ARG A 110 -0.16 -14.81 6.95
N PRO A 111 -0.87 -15.91 6.65
CA PRO A 111 -2.10 -15.85 5.85
C PRO A 111 -3.21 -15.00 6.49
N MET A 112 -3.34 -15.04 7.82
CA MET A 112 -4.35 -14.31 8.58
C MET A 112 -3.85 -12.99 9.17
N GLN A 113 -2.68 -12.51 8.74
CA GLN A 113 -2.25 -11.14 8.97
C GLN A 113 -2.92 -10.22 7.95
N TRP A 114 -3.48 -9.11 8.39
CA TRP A 114 -4.11 -8.14 7.49
C TRP A 114 -3.92 -6.73 8.01
N TYR A 115 -3.77 -5.79 7.07
CA TYR A 115 -3.80 -4.36 7.35
C TYR A 115 -4.46 -3.67 6.16
N PHE A 116 -5.66 -3.13 6.38
CA PHE A 116 -6.41 -2.37 5.39
C PHE A 116 -6.33 -0.87 5.63
N ILE A 117 -6.14 -0.12 4.55
CA ILE A 117 -6.12 1.34 4.54
C ILE A 117 -7.18 1.80 3.54
N ARG A 118 -8.12 2.64 3.97
CA ARG A 118 -9.14 3.24 3.10
C ARG A 118 -8.95 4.74 3.03
N ALA A 119 -8.76 5.25 1.83
CA ALA A 119 -8.76 6.69 1.59
C ALA A 119 -10.20 7.17 1.38
N THR A 120 -10.76 7.87 2.36
CA THR A 120 -12.05 8.57 2.20
C THR A 120 -11.79 9.99 1.68
N ALA A 121 -11.53 10.12 0.38
CA ALA A 121 -11.78 11.38 -0.33
C ALA A 121 -13.14 11.23 -1.03
N GLU A 122 -13.92 12.31 -1.16
CA GLU A 122 -15.19 12.28 -1.91
C GLU A 122 -14.93 11.65 -3.29
N ASN A 123 -15.46 10.44 -3.51
CA ASN A 123 -15.35 9.58 -4.70
C ASN A 123 -14.14 8.64 -4.85
N ALA A 124 -13.16 8.65 -3.94
CA ALA A 124 -12.11 7.62 -3.93
C ALA A 124 -12.58 6.42 -3.09
N GLN A 125 -12.84 5.28 -3.73
CA GLN A 125 -13.31 4.05 -3.09
C GLN A 125 -12.19 2.99 -2.98
N ASP A 126 -10.95 3.45 -2.88
CA ASP A 126 -9.81 2.53 -2.94
C ASP A 126 -9.50 1.95 -1.57
N ILE A 127 -9.21 0.66 -1.56
CA ILE A 127 -8.78 -0.07 -0.37
C ILE A 127 -7.39 -0.64 -0.67
N ALA A 128 -6.42 -0.27 0.15
CA ALA A 128 -5.12 -0.91 0.13
C ALA A 128 -5.10 -2.05 1.15
N SER A 129 -4.66 -3.23 0.73
CA SER A 129 -4.34 -4.38 1.57
C SER A 129 -2.82 -4.48 1.68
N LEU A 130 -2.30 -4.34 2.89
CA LEU A 130 -0.88 -4.43 3.18
C LEU A 130 -0.57 -5.79 3.82
N LYS A 131 0.39 -6.50 3.21
CA LYS A 131 0.92 -7.77 3.68
C LYS A 131 2.37 -7.62 4.12
N ILE A 132 2.69 -8.17 5.27
CA ILE A 132 4.06 -8.26 5.77
C ILE A 132 4.65 -9.60 5.31
N VAL A 133 5.80 -9.53 4.63
CA VAL A 133 6.40 -10.68 3.96
C VAL A 133 7.88 -10.75 4.33
N HIS A 134 8.30 -11.91 4.83
CA HIS A 134 9.69 -12.21 5.15
C HIS A 134 10.37 -12.79 3.92
N HIS A 135 11.39 -12.09 3.44
CA HIS A 135 12.35 -12.59 2.47
C HIS A 135 13.63 -13.04 3.18
N GLU A 136 14.46 -13.85 2.51
CA GLU A 136 15.71 -14.38 3.07
C GLU A 136 16.62 -13.31 3.70
N LYS A 137 16.60 -12.07 3.18
CA LYS A 137 17.45 -10.96 3.62
C LYS A 137 16.69 -9.72 4.04
N ALA A 138 15.37 -9.73 4.05
CA ALA A 138 14.60 -8.51 4.30
C ALA A 138 13.19 -8.76 4.81
N LEU A 139 12.65 -7.76 5.50
CA LEU A 139 11.22 -7.60 5.72
C LEU A 139 10.64 -6.64 4.70
N ILE A 140 9.64 -7.08 3.95
CA ILE A 140 9.03 -6.29 2.86
C ILE A 140 7.53 -6.15 3.10
N TYR A 141 7.02 -4.92 2.96
CA TYR A 141 5.59 -4.66 2.98
C TYR A 141 5.10 -4.58 1.54
N TYR A 142 4.25 -5.54 1.18
CA TYR A 142 3.54 -5.57 -0.09
C TYR A 142 2.23 -4.81 0.05
N GLU A 143 2.02 -3.80 -0.77
CA GLU A 143 0.78 -3.02 -0.82
C GLU A 143 0.02 -3.34 -2.11
N PHE A 144 -1.20 -3.86 -1.94
CA PHE A 144 -2.14 -4.20 -3.01
C PHE A 144 -3.31 -3.24 -2.95
N THR A 145 -3.47 -2.38 -3.95
CA THR A 145 -4.56 -1.40 -3.96
C THR A 145 -5.63 -1.80 -4.95
N PHE A 146 -6.86 -1.84 -4.45
CA PHE A 146 -8.05 -2.30 -5.17
C PHE A 146 -9.05 -1.15 -5.30
N ASN A 147 -9.72 -1.10 -6.45
CA ASN A 147 -10.92 -0.30 -6.60
C ASN A 147 -12.11 -1.12 -6.07
N ARG A 148 -13.00 -0.52 -5.29
CA ARG A 148 -14.20 -1.19 -4.76
C ARG A 148 -15.16 -1.70 -5.84
N ASP A 149 -15.21 -1.04 -6.99
CA ASP A 149 -16.09 -1.45 -8.11
C ASP A 149 -15.58 -2.73 -8.80
N GLU A 150 -14.27 -2.97 -8.76
CA GLU A 150 -13.63 -4.18 -9.29
C GLU A 150 -12.58 -4.71 -8.29
N PRO A 151 -13.00 -5.26 -7.14
CA PRO A 151 -12.09 -5.62 -6.05
C PRO A 151 -11.23 -6.85 -6.36
N THR A 152 -11.42 -7.47 -7.52
CA THR A 152 -10.61 -8.59 -8.01
C THR A 152 -9.37 -8.14 -8.77
N LYS A 153 -9.27 -6.85 -9.10
CA LYS A 153 -8.15 -6.27 -9.84
C LYS A 153 -7.40 -5.22 -9.04
N LEU A 154 -6.08 -5.26 -9.16
CA LEU A 154 -5.17 -4.25 -8.66
C LEU A 154 -5.20 -3.03 -9.58
N ILE A 155 -5.43 -1.88 -8.97
CA ILE A 155 -5.17 -0.56 -9.55
C ILE A 155 -3.82 -0.01 -9.08
N GLY A 156 -3.19 -0.65 -8.10
CA GLY A 156 -1.86 -0.29 -7.61
C GLY A 156 -1.15 -1.46 -6.95
N PHE A 157 0.18 -1.50 -7.10
CA PHE A 157 1.03 -2.55 -6.54
C PHE A 157 2.40 -1.98 -6.16
N TRP A 158 2.75 -2.03 -4.88
CA TRP A 158 4.02 -1.52 -4.37
C TRP A 158 4.69 -2.51 -3.42
N MET A 159 6.02 -2.42 -3.37
CA MET A 159 6.87 -3.23 -2.50
C MET A 159 7.80 -2.29 -1.73
N HIS A 160 7.63 -2.24 -0.41
CA HIS A 160 8.41 -1.37 0.46
C HIS A 160 9.33 -2.19 1.35
N VAL A 161 10.64 -2.12 1.09
CA VAL A 161 11.65 -2.68 1.99
C VAL A 161 11.57 -1.93 3.32
N LYS A 162 11.29 -2.64 4.40
CA LYS A 162 11.21 -2.06 5.75
C LYS A 162 12.47 -2.28 6.55
N GLU A 163 13.03 -3.47 6.46
CA GLU A 163 14.23 -3.87 7.17
C GLU A 163 15.07 -4.78 6.28
N ILE A 164 16.39 -4.63 6.32
CA ILE A 164 17.34 -5.57 5.73
C ILE A 164 17.97 -6.32 6.89
N TYR A 165 17.88 -7.66 6.87
CA TYR A 165 18.56 -8.49 7.84
C TYR A 165 20.06 -8.36 7.56
N GLU A 166 20.83 -7.84 8.53
CA GLU A 166 22.27 -7.81 8.39
C GLU A 166 22.78 -9.24 8.18
N GLU A 167 23.54 -9.48 7.10
CA GLU A 167 24.29 -10.71 6.98
C GLU A 167 25.22 -10.77 8.20
N VAL A 168 25.00 -11.72 9.10
CA VAL A 168 26.00 -12.09 10.11
C VAL A 168 27.23 -12.53 9.33
N LYS A 169 28.16 -11.60 9.11
CA LYS A 169 29.48 -11.93 8.55
C LYS A 169 30.01 -13.06 9.44
N PRO A 170 30.43 -14.21 8.88
CA PRO A 170 31.10 -15.21 9.68
C PRO A 170 32.26 -14.49 10.39
N SER A 171 32.21 -14.52 11.72
CA SER A 171 33.26 -13.99 12.58
C SER A 171 34.60 -14.46 12.03
N LYS A 172 35.52 -13.55 11.72
CA LYS A 172 36.91 -13.87 11.35
C LYS A 172 37.72 -14.46 12.51
N TYR A 173 37.08 -14.86 13.60
CA TYR A 173 37.72 -15.52 14.73
C TYR A 173 37.09 -16.89 14.96
N ASP A 174 37.64 -17.90 14.29
CA ASP A 174 38.17 -19.09 14.99
C ASP A 174 39.20 -19.83 14.12
N GLU A 175 40.40 -19.25 13.98
CA GLU A 175 41.61 -20.00 13.57
C GLU A 175 42.38 -20.53 14.81
N SER A 176 41.75 -20.57 15.98
CA SER A 176 42.41 -20.95 17.24
C SER A 176 42.08 -22.36 17.75
N ALA A 177 41.60 -23.25 16.88
CA ALA A 177 41.57 -24.68 17.20
C ALA A 177 43.01 -25.25 17.08
N PRO A 178 43.63 -25.73 18.19
CA PRO A 178 44.92 -26.40 18.09
C PRO A 178 44.74 -27.71 17.32
N LYS A 179 45.50 -27.85 16.23
CA LYS A 179 45.63 -29.13 15.51
C LYS A 179 46.13 -30.18 16.52
N LYS A 180 45.28 -31.18 16.80
CA LYS A 180 45.70 -32.44 17.42
C LYS A 180 45.91 -33.47 16.33
#